data_AF-A0AAV2PZB5-F1
#
_entry.id   AF-A0AAV2PZB5-F1
#
_cell.length_a   1.000
_cell.length_b   1.000
_cell.length_c   1.000
_cell.angle_alpha   90.00
_cell.angle_beta   90.00
_cell.angle_gamma   90.00
#
_symmetry.space_group_name_H-M   'P 1'
#
loop_
_entity.id
_entity.type
_entity.pdbx_description
1 polymer ?
#
loop_
_entity_poly.entity_id
_entity_poly.type
_entity_poly.pdbx_seq_one_letter_code
_entity_poly.pdbx_strand_id
1 'polypeptide(L)'
;MGFGAFVDKPVLPYISLAPTEINDTETCKNVNCDEPWGFRNYVKLTTSAEDVEVAISNAPVAVNLDPLEGGFDGVMQAMVCKEVIGWEDGTQKMIVYLSDATPHMAGDGK
;
A
#
# COMPACT_ATOMS: atom_id res chain seq x y z
N MET A 1 -13.84 -3.33 10.52
CA MET A 1 -12.63 -2.56 10.12
C MET A 1 -11.69 -3.50 9.40
N GLY A 2 -10.87 -3.02 8.47
CA GLY A 2 -9.94 -3.83 7.69
C GLY A 2 -8.73 -2.98 7.37
N PHE A 3 -7.67 -3.59 6.83
CA PHE A 3 -6.40 -2.90 6.59
C PHE A 3 -5.72 -3.39 5.31
N GLY A 4 -5.24 -2.44 4.53
CA GLY A 4 -4.39 -2.64 3.36
C GLY A 4 -3.38 -1.50 3.26
N ALA A 5 -2.26 -1.76 2.60
CA ALA A 5 -1.19 -0.78 2.41
C ALA A 5 -0.70 -0.79 0.95
N PHE A 6 -0.11 0.32 0.54
CA PHE A 6 0.43 0.54 -0.81
C PHE A 6 1.78 1.26 -0.72
N VAL A 7 2.57 1.15 -1.78
CA VAL A 7 3.76 1.96 -2.05
C VAL A 7 3.60 2.48 -3.48
N ASP A 8 4.30 1.89 -4.44
CA ASP A 8 4.16 2.19 -5.85
C ASP A 8 4.29 0.95 -6.73
N LYS A 9 4.11 1.12 -8.04
CA LYS A 9 4.28 0.08 -9.04
C LYS A 9 5.73 -0.42 -8.99
N PRO A 10 5.96 -1.73 -8.82
CA PRO A 10 7.32 -2.28 -8.73
C PRO A 10 7.93 -2.45 -10.13
N VAL A 11 8.00 -1.35 -10.88
CA VAL A 11 8.54 -1.27 -12.23
C VAL A 11 9.36 0.01 -12.38
N LEU A 12 10.33 0.00 -13.30
CA LEU A 12 11.04 1.22 -13.69
C LEU A 12 10.05 2.23 -14.31
N PRO A 13 10.23 3.55 -14.11
CA PRO A 13 11.31 4.21 -13.36
C PRO A 13 11.00 4.46 -11.88
N TYR A 14 9.86 4.00 -11.36
CA TYR A 14 9.40 4.30 -9.99
C TYR A 14 10.26 3.64 -8.91
N ILE A 15 10.84 2.48 -9.21
CA ILE A 15 11.74 1.78 -8.28
C ILE A 15 13.15 1.67 -8.86
N SER A 16 14.12 1.43 -8.00
CA SER A 16 15.43 0.94 -8.44
C SER A 16 15.44 -0.58 -8.48
N LEU A 17 16.06 -1.16 -9.50
CA LEU A 17 16.39 -2.60 -9.52
C LEU A 17 17.78 -2.88 -8.92
N ALA A 18 18.52 -1.83 -8.54
CA ALA A 18 19.82 -1.96 -7.88
C ALA A 18 19.60 -2.10 -6.36
N PRO A 19 19.94 -3.24 -5.73
CA PRO A 19 19.68 -3.46 -4.30
C PRO A 19 20.38 -2.45 -3.38
N THR A 20 21.50 -1.88 -3.84
CA THR A 20 22.24 -0.85 -3.11
C THR A 20 21.43 0.43 -2.95
N GLU A 21 20.68 0.86 -3.98
CA GLU A 21 19.95 2.13 -3.94
C GLU A 21 18.72 2.06 -3.03
N ILE A 22 18.06 0.90 -2.94
CA ILE A 22 16.94 0.69 -2.01
C ILE A 22 17.44 0.68 -0.56
N ASN A 23 18.50 -0.08 -0.29
CA ASN A 23 19.04 -0.26 1.06
C ASN A 23 19.76 0.99 1.61
N ASP A 24 20.28 1.85 0.74
CA ASP A 24 20.98 3.08 1.14
C ASP A 24 20.05 4.27 1.43
N THR A 25 18.73 4.11 1.27
CA THR A 25 17.77 5.14 1.69
C THR A 25 17.81 5.35 3.20
N GLU A 26 17.55 6.59 3.64
CA GLU A 26 17.61 6.92 5.08
C GLU A 26 16.62 6.11 5.92
N THR A 27 15.46 5.78 5.33
CA THR A 27 14.45 4.91 5.92
C THR A 27 14.98 3.48 6.10
N CYS A 28 15.54 2.88 5.04
CA CYS A 28 15.95 1.47 5.04
C CYS A 28 17.30 1.20 5.73
N LYS A 29 18.08 2.24 6.05
CA LYS A 29 19.25 2.11 6.92
C LYS A 29 18.90 1.73 8.35
N ASN A 30 17.72 2.16 8.83
CA ASN A 30 17.30 1.98 10.22
C ASN A 30 16.21 0.91 10.40
N VAL A 31 15.59 0.47 9.29
CA VAL A 31 14.51 -0.52 9.28
C VAL A 31 14.77 -1.51 8.14
N ASN A 32 14.52 -2.80 8.37
CA ASN A 32 14.58 -3.78 7.30
C ASN A 32 13.41 -3.57 6.33
N CYS A 33 13.66 -2.88 5.22
CA CYS A 33 12.66 -2.68 4.18
C CYS A 33 12.41 -3.97 3.40
N ASP A 34 11.16 -4.14 2.99
CA ASP A 34 10.74 -5.19 2.07
C ASP A 34 10.85 -4.70 0.61
N GLU A 35 10.81 -5.61 -0.37
CA GLU A 35 10.84 -5.24 -1.78
C GLU A 35 9.60 -4.40 -2.14
N PRO A 36 9.69 -3.36 -3.00
CA PRO A 36 8.53 -2.51 -3.31
C PRO A 36 7.32 -3.30 -3.85
N TRP A 37 6.10 -2.86 -3.49
CA TRP A 37 4.85 -3.44 -3.97
C TRP A 37 3.78 -2.37 -4.25
N GLY A 38 2.84 -2.69 -5.15
CA GLY A 38 1.72 -1.81 -5.47
C GLY A 38 0.70 -1.71 -4.33
N PHE A 39 -0.13 -2.73 -4.14
CA PHE A 39 -1.14 -2.79 -3.08
C PHE A 39 -1.23 -4.18 -2.47
N ARG A 40 -1.34 -4.27 -1.15
CA ARG A 40 -1.55 -5.50 -0.39
C ARG A 40 -2.72 -5.33 0.58
N ASN A 41 -3.67 -6.25 0.54
CA ASN A 41 -4.74 -6.37 1.53
C ASN A 41 -4.26 -7.28 2.67
N TYR A 42 -4.04 -6.73 3.86
CA TYR A 42 -3.51 -7.46 5.01
C TYR A 42 -4.62 -8.06 5.86
N VAL A 43 -5.73 -7.34 6.05
CA VAL A 43 -6.85 -7.77 6.88
C VAL A 43 -8.16 -7.48 6.18
N LYS A 44 -8.88 -8.55 5.84
CA LYS A 44 -10.28 -8.49 5.41
C LYS A 44 -11.13 -7.80 6.49
N LEU A 45 -12.19 -7.10 6.10
CA LEU A 45 -13.12 -6.47 7.03
C LEU A 45 -13.58 -7.46 8.11
N THR A 46 -13.28 -7.12 9.36
CA THR A 46 -13.53 -7.91 10.56
C THR A 46 -14.09 -7.02 11.68
N THR A 47 -14.71 -7.63 12.69
CA THR A 47 -15.13 -6.96 13.92
C THR A 47 -14.03 -6.90 14.98
N SER A 48 -12.93 -7.66 14.80
CA SER A 48 -11.78 -7.66 15.69
C SER A 48 -10.91 -6.43 15.44
N ALA A 49 -10.82 -5.53 16.43
CA ALA A 49 -9.88 -4.41 16.38
C ALA A 49 -8.43 -4.89 16.56
N GLU A 50 -8.23 -5.97 17.33
CA GLU A 50 -6.92 -6.57 17.60
C GLU A 50 -6.28 -7.10 16.32
N ASP A 51 -7.04 -7.77 15.44
CA ASP A 51 -6.52 -8.29 14.17
C ASP A 51 -5.97 -7.16 13.29
N VAL A 52 -6.66 -6.00 13.31
CA VAL A 52 -6.27 -4.81 12.55
C VAL A 52 -5.03 -4.16 13.16
N GLU A 53 -4.99 -4.02 14.49
CA GLU A 53 -3.83 -3.47 15.20
C GLU A 53 -2.58 -4.30 14.96
N VAL A 54 -2.69 -5.63 15.11
CA VAL A 54 -1.58 -6.57 14.84
C VAL A 54 -1.10 -6.46 13.40
N ALA A 55 -2.00 -6.33 12.43
CA ALA A 55 -1.60 -6.19 11.04
C ALA A 55 -0.93 -4.84 10.73
N ILE A 56 -1.38 -3.75 11.36
CA ILE A 56 -0.73 -2.44 11.23
C ILE A 56 0.68 -2.50 11.82
N SER A 57 0.85 -3.07 13.01
CA SER A 57 2.16 -3.18 13.67
C SER A 57 3.16 -4.06 12.91
N ASN A 58 2.67 -5.04 12.15
CA ASN A 58 3.50 -5.94 11.36
C ASN A 58 3.61 -5.57 9.88
N ALA A 59 2.99 -4.46 9.45
CA ALA A 59 3.06 -4.03 8.06
C ALA A 59 4.53 -3.67 7.72
N PRO A 60 5.12 -4.29 6.68
CA PRO A 60 6.47 -3.97 6.26
C PRO A 60 6.54 -2.55 5.71
N VAL A 61 7.74 -1.97 5.77
CA VAL A 61 8.07 -0.69 5.14
C VAL A 61 8.77 -0.98 3.81
N ALA A 62 8.46 -0.22 2.76
CA ALA A 62 9.23 -0.20 1.53
C ALA A 62 9.28 1.21 0.97
N VAL A 63 10.16 1.41 0.00
CA VAL A 63 10.49 2.72 -0.58
C VAL A 63 10.53 2.63 -2.10
N ASN A 64 10.06 3.67 -2.77
CA ASN A 64 10.25 3.94 -4.20
C ASN A 64 11.25 5.11 -4.39
N LEU A 65 11.57 5.45 -5.64
CA LEU A 65 12.56 6.47 -5.99
C LEU A 65 11.96 7.87 -6.10
N ASP A 66 10.73 7.97 -6.57
CA ASP A 66 10.05 9.23 -6.87
C ASP A 66 9.12 9.64 -5.72
N PRO A 67 8.70 10.91 -5.63
CA PRO A 67 7.91 11.41 -4.50
C PRO A 67 6.39 11.18 -4.65
N LEU A 68 5.97 10.49 -5.72
CA LEU A 68 4.59 10.12 -5.96
C LEU A 68 4.35 8.68 -5.48
N GLU A 69 3.09 8.32 -5.32
CA GLU A 69 2.71 6.99 -4.81
C GLU A 69 1.59 6.36 -5.63
N GLY A 70 1.55 5.03 -5.65
CA GLY A 70 0.56 4.21 -6.35
C GLY A 70 -0.80 4.10 -5.63
N GLY A 71 -1.12 5.01 -4.71
CA GLY A 71 -2.25 4.86 -3.79
C GLY A 71 -3.63 4.72 -4.45
N PHE A 72 -3.86 5.35 -5.60
CA PHE A 72 -5.13 5.23 -6.32
C PHE A 72 -5.35 3.86 -6.95
N ASP A 73 -4.28 3.12 -7.30
CA ASP A 73 -4.42 1.72 -7.69
C ASP A 73 -4.96 0.88 -6.51
N GLY A 74 -4.42 1.12 -5.30
CA GLY A 74 -4.86 0.44 -4.09
C GLY A 74 -6.33 0.74 -3.75
N VAL A 75 -6.74 2.01 -3.85
CA VAL A 75 -8.15 2.40 -3.67
C VAL A 75 -9.05 1.68 -4.68
N MET A 76 -8.65 1.65 -5.95
CA MET A 76 -9.44 0.97 -6.99
C MET A 76 -9.59 -0.52 -6.69
N GLN A 77 -8.50 -1.22 -6.32
CA GLN A 77 -8.55 -2.63 -5.91
C GLN A 77 -9.46 -2.83 -4.69
N ALA A 78 -9.35 -1.97 -3.68
CA ALA A 78 -10.19 -2.03 -2.50
C ALA A 78 -11.69 -1.83 -2.81
N MET A 79 -12.03 -1.00 -3.80
CA MET A 79 -13.42 -0.77 -4.21
C MET A 79 -14.04 -1.97 -4.94
N VAL A 80 -13.28 -2.63 -5.83
CA VAL A 80 -13.85 -3.67 -6.72
C VAL A 80 -13.74 -5.08 -6.19
N CYS A 81 -12.72 -5.40 -5.38
CA CYS A 81 -12.46 -6.74 -4.87
C CYS A 81 -13.33 -7.09 -3.64
N LYS A 82 -14.65 -7.07 -3.82
CA LYS A 82 -15.65 -7.20 -2.74
C LYS A 82 -15.41 -8.37 -1.79
N GLU A 83 -15.16 -9.56 -2.32
CA GLU A 83 -15.01 -10.78 -1.49
C GLU A 83 -13.70 -10.81 -0.70
N VAL A 84 -12.63 -10.27 -1.30
CA VAL A 84 -11.29 -10.19 -0.69
C VAL A 84 -11.25 -9.15 0.42
N ILE A 85 -11.87 -7.99 0.18
CA ILE A 85 -11.98 -6.91 1.17
C ILE A 85 -13.06 -7.22 2.22
N GLY A 86 -14.12 -7.94 1.84
CA GLY A 86 -15.24 -8.28 2.73
C GLY A 86 -16.36 -7.25 2.74
N TRP A 87 -16.60 -6.56 1.63
CA TRP A 87 -17.72 -5.62 1.54
C TRP A 87 -19.06 -6.35 1.59
N GLU A 88 -19.92 -5.94 2.51
CA GLU A 88 -21.30 -6.43 2.62
C GLU A 88 -22.27 -5.56 1.79
N ASP A 89 -23.27 -6.18 1.18
CA ASP A 89 -24.32 -5.43 0.48
C ASP A 89 -25.28 -4.77 1.49
N GLY A 90 -25.87 -3.64 1.09
CA GLY A 90 -26.80 -2.90 1.97
C GLY A 90 -26.15 -2.08 3.10
N THR A 91 -24.82 -2.10 3.23
CA THR A 91 -24.08 -1.30 4.21
C THR A 91 -23.39 -0.09 3.57
N GLN A 92 -23.19 0.97 4.37
CA GLN A 92 -22.34 2.09 4.00
C GLN A 92 -20.87 1.64 3.95
N LYS A 93 -20.20 1.95 2.85
CA LYS A 93 -18.80 1.58 2.60
C LYS A 93 -17.95 2.82 2.76
N MET A 94 -16.89 2.73 3.57
CA MET A 94 -15.99 3.84 3.83
C MET A 94 -14.56 3.36 3.63
N ILE A 95 -13.80 4.10 2.82
CA ILE A 95 -12.36 3.94 2.65
C ILE A 95 -11.71 5.19 3.24
N VAL A 96 -10.81 4.99 4.19
CA VAL A 96 -9.95 6.06 4.72
C VAL A 96 -8.61 5.94 4.01
N TYR A 97 -8.27 6.94 3.20
CA TYR A 97 -7.00 7.02 2.49
C TYR A 97 -6.02 7.87 3.29
N LEU A 98 -4.87 7.30 3.63
CA LEU A 98 -3.82 7.94 4.42
C LEU A 98 -2.53 7.95 3.59
N SER A 99 -2.02 9.14 3.29
CA SER A 99 -0.75 9.36 2.62
C SER A 99 -0.27 10.79 2.92
N ASP A 100 1.04 10.98 2.95
CA ASP A 100 1.72 12.28 2.98
C ASP A 100 2.22 12.70 1.58
N ALA A 101 1.97 11.88 0.55
CA ALA A 101 2.40 12.10 -0.83
C ALA A 101 1.22 12.32 -1.79
N THR A 102 1.52 12.83 -2.98
CA THR A 102 0.54 12.95 -4.07
C THR A 102 0.46 11.64 -4.84
N PRO A 103 -0.72 11.12 -5.19
CA PRO A 103 -0.82 9.88 -5.96
C PRO A 103 -0.44 10.08 -7.42
N HIS A 104 0.09 9.04 -8.05
CA HIS A 104 0.16 8.95 -9.51
C HIS A 104 -1.21 9.05 -10.15
N MET A 105 -1.23 9.67 -11.34
CA MET A 105 -2.43 9.81 -12.15
C MET A 105 -2.37 8.90 -13.38
N ALA A 106 -3.54 8.61 -13.93
CA ALA A 106 -3.63 7.87 -15.18
C ALA A 106 -2.85 8.60 -16.29
N GLY A 107 -1.91 7.89 -16.91
CA GLY A 107 -1.01 8.45 -17.93
C GLY A 107 0.45 8.55 -17.51
N ASP A 108 0.75 8.51 -16.21
CA ASP A 108 2.12 8.57 -15.69
C ASP A 108 2.93 7.29 -15.99
N GLY A 109 2.23 6.17 -16.22
CA GLY A 109 2.78 4.85 -16.56
C GLY A 109 3.30 4.66 -17.99
N LYS A 110 3.60 5.73 -18.71
CA LYS A 110 3.98 5.70 -20.14
C LYS A 110 5.47 5.66 -20.39
#